data_AF-A0AAD6VJS2-F1
#
_entry.id   AF-A0AAD6VJS2-F1
#
_cell.length_a   1.000
_cell.length_b   1.000
_cell.length_c   1.000
_cell.angle_alpha   90.00
_cell.angle_beta   90.00
_cell.angle_gamma   90.00
#
_symmetry.space_group_name_H-M   'P 1'
#
loop_
_entity.id
_entity.type
_entity.pdbx_description
1 polymer ?
#
loop_
_entity_poly.entity_id
_entity_poly.type
_entity_poly.pdbx_seq_one_letter_code
_entity_poly.pdbx_strand_id
1 'polypeptide(L)'
;EERFKKPPYDWQINVSEAFVLSLDVVVIAGTGAGKTMPFMMPLLLHPEKYSLVISPLKVLQQDQVSDSMGISTPATVNGDTYTRDLQK
;
A
#
# COMPACT_ATOMS: atom_id res chain seq x y z
N GLU A 1 6.91 -7.53 15.49
CA GLU A 1 5.73 -8.43 15.47
C GLU A 1 4.41 -7.73 15.83
N GLU A 2 4.41 -6.58 16.51
CA GLU A 2 3.16 -5.96 17.00
C GLU A 2 2.31 -5.20 15.94
N ARG A 3 2.89 -4.77 14.80
CA ARG A 3 2.17 -3.99 13.77
C ARG A 3 1.22 -4.82 12.90
N PHE A 4 1.56 -6.07 12.64
CA PHE A 4 0.79 -6.95 11.76
C PHE A 4 0.39 -8.18 12.54
N LYS A 5 -0.91 -8.28 12.86
CA LYS A 5 -1.50 -9.30 13.76
C LYS A 5 -1.18 -10.76 13.36
N LYS A 6 -0.66 -10.99 12.16
CA LYS A 6 -0.30 -12.29 11.59
C LYS A 6 1.00 -12.16 10.78
N PRO A 7 1.82 -13.22 10.72
CA PRO A 7 2.97 -13.25 9.81
C PRO A 7 2.50 -13.14 8.34
N PRO A 8 3.26 -12.47 7.47
CA PRO A 8 2.96 -12.38 6.05
C PRO A 8 3.11 -13.75 5.38
N TYR A 9 2.36 -13.98 4.31
CA TYR A 9 2.56 -15.13 3.43
C TYR A 9 3.84 -14.95 2.60
N ASP A 10 4.50 -16.05 2.22
CA ASP A 10 5.74 -16.04 1.42
C ASP A 10 5.61 -15.21 0.14
N TRP A 11 4.50 -15.35 -0.58
CA TRP A 11 4.28 -14.57 -1.80
C TRP A 11 4.20 -13.06 -1.53
N GLN A 12 3.72 -12.64 -0.36
CA GLN A 12 3.68 -11.21 0.00
C GLN A 12 5.10 -10.69 0.21
N ILE A 13 5.97 -11.48 0.85
CA ILE A 13 7.38 -11.16 1.05
C ILE A 13 8.09 -11.05 -0.30
N ASN A 14 7.93 -12.04 -1.17
CA ASN A 14 8.57 -12.07 -2.49
C ASN A 14 8.19 -10.85 -3.35
N VAL A 15 6.90 -10.45 -3.35
CA VAL A 15 6.45 -9.25 -4.07
C VAL A 15 7.03 -7.97 -3.45
N SER A 16 7.11 -7.90 -2.12
CA SER A 16 7.69 -6.75 -1.42
C SER A 16 9.19 -6.60 -1.71
N GLU A 17 9.92 -7.70 -1.73
CA GLU A 17 11.33 -7.74 -2.09
C GLU A 17 11.53 -7.26 -3.53
N ALA A 18 10.70 -7.76 -4.46
CA ALA A 18 10.74 -7.31 -5.85
C ALA A 18 10.53 -5.78 -5.98
N PHE A 19 9.63 -5.18 -5.18
CA PHE A 19 9.47 -3.73 -5.13
C PHE A 19 10.71 -3.01 -4.59
N VAL A 20 11.36 -3.52 -3.53
CA VAL A 20 12.62 -2.96 -3.01
C VAL A 20 13.73 -3.02 -4.07
N LEU A 21 13.76 -4.09 -4.86
CA LEU A 21 14.69 -4.29 -5.98
C LEU A 21 14.29 -3.54 -7.26
N SER A 22 13.20 -2.76 -7.23
CA SER A 22 12.69 -1.99 -8.38
C SER A 22 12.34 -2.86 -9.60
N LEU A 23 11.77 -4.04 -9.36
CA LEU A 23 11.31 -4.97 -10.39
C LEU A 23 9.81 -4.80 -10.67
N ASP A 24 9.42 -5.04 -11.92
CA ASP A 24 8.02 -5.10 -12.32
C ASP A 24 7.39 -6.45 -11.95
N VAL A 25 6.19 -6.42 -11.35
CA VAL A 25 5.51 -7.62 -10.86
C VAL A 25 4.04 -7.61 -11.24
N VAL A 26 3.55 -8.75 -11.72
CA VAL A 26 2.12 -9.03 -11.88
C VAL A 26 1.69 -10.03 -10.81
N VAL A 27 0.75 -9.64 -9.95
CA VAL A 27 0.21 -10.49 -8.89
C VAL A 27 -1.18 -10.97 -9.25
N ILE A 28 -1.39 -12.29 -9.27
CA ILE A 28 -2.71 -12.90 -9.43
C ILE A 28 -3.10 -13.52 -8.09
N ALA A 29 -4.01 -12.87 -7.37
CA ALA A 29 -4.51 -13.34 -6.09
C ALA A 29 -5.97 -12.95 -5.87
N GLY A 30 -6.72 -13.82 -5.19
CA GLY A 30 -8.14 -13.61 -4.89
C GLY A 30 -8.42 -12.38 -4.02
N THR A 31 -9.68 -11.94 -3.98
CA THR A 31 -10.14 -10.90 -3.04
C THR A 31 -9.95 -11.37 -1.59
N GLY A 32 -9.57 -10.48 -0.69
CA GLY A 32 -9.27 -10.83 0.70
C GLY A 32 -7.94 -11.54 0.95
N ALA A 33 -7.18 -11.89 -0.11
CA ALA A 33 -5.88 -12.54 0.04
C ALA A 33 -4.81 -11.66 0.69
N GLY A 34 -5.07 -10.35 0.87
CA GLY A 34 -4.11 -9.42 1.45
C GLY A 34 -3.14 -8.81 0.44
N LYS A 35 -3.61 -8.49 -0.77
CA LYS A 35 -2.82 -7.81 -1.82
C LYS A 35 -2.31 -6.43 -1.43
N THR A 36 -2.89 -5.80 -0.41
CA THR A 36 -2.45 -4.49 0.09
C THR A 36 -1.08 -4.56 0.79
N MET A 37 -0.79 -5.67 1.48
CA MET A 37 0.42 -5.82 2.29
C MET A 37 1.73 -5.58 1.52
N PRO A 38 1.92 -6.17 0.31
CA PRO A 38 3.13 -5.92 -0.47
C PRO A 38 3.41 -4.46 -0.81
N PHE A 39 2.39 -3.61 -0.95
CA PHE A 39 2.61 -2.17 -1.23
C PHE A 39 3.05 -1.39 0.01
N MET A 40 2.76 -1.90 1.20
CA MET A 40 3.02 -1.24 2.48
C MET A 40 4.35 -1.68 3.09
N MET A 41 4.74 -2.95 2.94
CA MET A 41 5.96 -3.48 3.54
C MET A 41 7.26 -2.74 3.15
N PRO A 42 7.48 -2.35 1.88
CA PRO A 42 8.67 -1.58 1.51
C PRO A 42 8.80 -0.24 2.24
N LEU A 43 7.68 0.40 2.58
CA LEU A 43 7.65 1.69 3.29
C LEU A 43 8.06 1.56 4.76
N LEU A 44 8.04 0.36 5.33
CA LEU A 44 8.55 0.11 6.68
C LEU A 44 10.07 0.04 6.70
N LEU A 45 10.67 -0.46 5.62
CA LEU A 45 12.12 -0.54 5.45
C LEU A 45 12.70 0.79 4.99
N HIS A 46 11.94 1.52 4.17
CA HIS A 46 12.31 2.79 3.56
C HIS A 46 11.26 3.86 3.86
N PRO A 47 11.20 4.39 5.11
CA PRO A 47 10.20 5.37 5.52
C PRO A 47 10.31 6.72 4.78
N GLU A 48 11.43 6.96 4.10
CA GLU A 48 11.66 8.13 3.24
C GLU A 48 11.02 8.00 1.85
N LYS A 49 10.61 6.80 1.44
CA LYS A 49 10.03 6.54 0.13
C LYS A 49 8.51 6.68 0.17
N TYR A 50 7.94 6.87 -1.02
CA TYR A 50 6.50 6.95 -1.22
C TYR A 50 6.02 5.81 -2.11
N SER A 51 4.83 5.29 -1.82
CA SER A 51 4.13 4.32 -2.67
C SER A 51 2.89 4.98 -3.27
N LEU A 52 2.83 5.06 -4.60
CA LEU A 52 1.67 5.57 -5.32
C LEU A 52 0.79 4.41 -5.77
N VAL A 53 -0.38 4.26 -5.14
CA VAL A 53 -1.34 3.22 -5.49
C VAL A 53 -2.48 3.84 -6.28
N ILE A 54 -2.64 3.42 -7.53
CA ILE A 54 -3.76 3.84 -8.38
C ILE A 54 -4.89 2.83 -8.22
N SER A 55 -6.03 3.30 -7.70
CA SER A 55 -7.23 2.49 -7.54
C SER A 55 -8.37 3.06 -8.40
N PRO A 56 -9.14 2.22 -9.11
CA PRO A 56 -10.26 2.67 -9.93
C PRO A 56 -11.48 3.09 -9.10
N LEU A 57 -11.60 2.66 -7.84
CA LEU A 57 -12.78 2.91 -7.00
C LEU A 57 -12.40 3.63 -5.71
N LYS A 58 -13.19 4.66 -5.36
CA LYS A 58 -13.05 5.45 -4.12
C LYS A 58 -13.18 4.58 -2.86
N VAL A 59 -14.08 3.59 -2.87
CA VAL A 59 -14.26 2.69 -1.71
C VAL A 59 -12.97 1.91 -1.39
N LEU A 60 -12.25 1.45 -2.41
CA LEU A 60 -10.98 0.75 -2.22
C LEU A 60 -9.89 1.66 -1.66
N GLN A 61 -9.93 2.96 -2.02
CA GLN A 61 -9.02 3.95 -1.46
C GLN A 61 -9.29 4.18 0.03
N GLN A 62 -10.57 4.23 0.43
CA GLN A 62 -10.96 4.38 1.84
C GLN A 62 -10.50 3.18 2.67
N ASP A 63 -10.71 1.96 2.17
CA ASP A 63 -10.29 0.72 2.84
C ASP A 63 -8.77 0.70 3.08
N GLN A 64 -7.98 1.15 2.10
CA GLN A 64 -6.52 1.23 2.23
C GLN A 64 -6.06 2.26 3.27
N VAL A 65 -6.81 3.37 3.43
CA VAL A 65 -6.51 4.39 4.45
C VAL A 65 -6.80 3.85 5.85
N SER A 66 -7.94 3.18 6.03
CA SER A 66 -8.28 2.57 7.32
C SER A 66 -7.30 1.47 7.72
N ASP A 67 -6.77 0.73 6.74
CA ASP A 67 -5.79 -0.35 6.95
C ASP A 67 -4.33 0.13 6.83
N SER A 68 -4.05 1.41 7.04
CA SER A 68 -2.69 1.99 6.92
C SER A 68 -1.66 1.44 7.93
N MET A 69 -2.08 0.60 8.89
CA MET A 69 -1.21 -0.20 9.77
C MET A 69 -0.09 0.62 10.46
N GLY A 70 -0.39 1.87 10.80
CA GLY A 70 0.52 2.80 11.49
C GLY A 70 1.67 3.33 10.62
N ILE A 71 1.58 3.19 9.30
CA ILE A 71 2.44 3.87 8.32
C ILE A 71 1.85 5.26 8.09
N SER A 72 2.72 6.28 8.05
CA SER A 72 2.31 7.69 7.94
C SER A 72 1.34 7.93 6.78
N THR A 73 0.38 8.82 7.02
CA THR A 73 -0.93 8.94 6.40
C THR A 73 -0.98 8.72 4.87
N PRO A 74 -1.77 7.76 4.36
CA PRO A 74 -2.13 7.76 2.94
C PRO A 74 -3.03 8.96 2.63
N ALA A 75 -2.50 9.93 1.89
CA ALA A 75 -3.30 10.99 1.29
C ALA A 75 -4.07 10.40 0.11
N THR A 76 -5.38 10.20 0.27
CA THR A 76 -6.24 9.82 -0.86
C THR A 76 -6.50 11.05 -1.71
N VAL A 77 -6.13 10.96 -2.99
CA VAL A 77 -6.34 12.04 -3.97
C VAL A 77 -7.31 11.54 -5.04
N ASN A 78 -8.51 12.11 -5.05
CA ASN A 78 -9.55 11.84 -6.05
C ASN A 78 -10.44 13.08 -6.23
N GLY A 79 -11.50 12.97 -7.03
CA GLY A 79 -12.41 14.08 -7.32
C GLY A 79 -13.10 14.71 -6.11
N ASP A 80 -13.15 14.03 -4.95
CA ASP A 80 -13.78 14.53 -3.72
C ASP A 80 -12.77 15.10 -2.72
N THR A 81 -11.52 14.63 -2.77
CA THR A 81 -10.49 14.96 -1.77
C THR A 81 -9.41 15.91 -2.30
N TYR A 82 -9.39 16.16 -3.61
CA TYR A 82 -8.42 17.08 -4.21
C TYR A 82 -8.68 18.53 -3.77
N THR A 83 -7.67 19.18 -3.20
CA THR A 83 -7.69 20.58 -2.80
C THR A 83 -6.49 21.33 -3.38
N ARG A 84 -6.55 22.67 -3.39
CA ARG A 84 -5.41 23.51 -3.84
C ARG A 84 -4.17 23.35 -2.97
N ASP A 85 -4.33 22.94 -1.71
CA ASP A 85 -3.21 22.72 -0.79
C ASP A 85 -2.32 21.54 -1.23
N LEU A 86 -2.85 20.62 -2.04
CA LEU A 86 -2.12 19.48 -2.61
C LEU A 86 -1.33 19.83 -3.88
N GLN A 87 -1.36 21.08 -4.36
CA GLN A 87 -0.62 21.51 -5.57
C GLN A 87 0.85 21.85 -5.33
N LYS A 88 1.33 21.75 -4.08
CA LYS A 88 2.69 22.18 -3.69
C LYS A 88 3.77 21.16 -3.99
#